data_AF-A3IY71-F1
#
_entry.id   AF-A3IY71-F1
#
_cell.length_a   1.000
_cell.length_b   1.000
_cell.length_c   1.000
_cell.angle_alpha   90.00
_cell.angle_beta   90.00
_cell.angle_gamma   90.00
#
_symmetry.space_group_name_H-M   'P 1'
#
loop_
_entity.id
_entity.type
_entity.pdbx_description
1 polymer ?
#
loop_
_entity_poly.entity_id
_entity_poly.type
_entity_poly.pdbx_seq_one_letter_code
_entity_poly.pdbx_strand_id
1 'polypeptide(L)'
;MRLLSIFNLNNFRTTGKRKQQITNFHQLKLLITLKTLALEFMISVPVVLANCNDRVASLTLVQPIMERLWPKLKAENPIYAQLKNNSITLTEEFAALSGTQKQQALEPLQLGYKNNWFEFLTPEEKKSALGDRGWGTISPYLVYGSDGRLISVPYDGCTRLTLLTEKDRFSYYYQTLIYRKSLEAGQSHITPQMLRNAGQPSWRKVNVSIAQQQEEKIRLEFWQTIGYDQVDEGWWIAWVPEQGHFEINVPVNYDKNRLQKYRQIALPKYKYVVIDNEGTLRNFEPD
;
A
#
# COMPACT_ATOMS: atom_id res chain seq x y z
N MET A 1 3.77 -24.79 47.06
CA MET A 1 5.20 -24.77 47.42
C MET A 1 5.67 -23.32 47.30
N ARG A 2 5.89 -22.68 48.48
CA ARG A 2 6.62 -21.43 48.85
C ARG A 2 6.74 -20.27 47.83
N LEU A 3 6.07 -19.12 48.06
CA LEU A 3 6.51 -17.88 48.79
C LEU A 3 7.52 -17.02 47.98
N LEU A 4 7.18 -15.85 47.42
CA LEU A 4 6.98 -14.49 48.00
C LEU A 4 8.16 -13.94 48.87
N SER A 5 8.37 -12.61 48.74
CA SER A 5 9.23 -11.66 49.52
C SER A 5 10.58 -11.35 48.84
N ILE A 6 10.89 -10.14 48.34
CA ILE A 6 10.97 -8.78 48.93
C ILE A 6 11.90 -8.70 50.15
N PHE A 7 12.99 -7.94 50.04
CA PHE A 7 13.65 -7.04 51.02
C PHE A 7 14.80 -6.37 50.24
N ASN A 8 14.87 -5.07 49.93
CA ASN A 8 14.77 -3.85 50.74
C ASN A 8 15.67 -3.86 51.98
N LEU A 9 16.81 -3.15 51.90
CA LEU A 9 17.52 -2.67 53.09
C LEU A 9 18.11 -1.29 52.82
N ASN A 10 17.59 -0.36 53.62
CA ASN A 10 18.02 1.00 53.83
C ASN A 10 19.39 1.08 54.52
N ASN A 11 19.91 2.31 54.48
CA ASN A 11 20.81 2.96 55.43
C ASN A 11 22.31 2.66 55.33
N PHE A 12 23.06 3.62 54.80
CA PHE A 12 24.13 4.25 55.59
C PHE A 12 24.24 5.73 55.27
N ARG A 13 24.13 6.54 56.33
CA ARG A 13 24.32 7.98 56.39
C ARG A 13 25.80 8.23 56.67
N THR A 14 26.57 8.70 55.69
CA THR A 14 27.92 9.25 55.93
C THR A 14 28.11 10.57 55.16
N THR A 15 28.09 11.63 55.95
CA THR A 15 28.84 12.90 55.85
C THR A 15 29.67 13.16 54.58
N GLY A 16 29.32 14.25 53.89
CA GLY A 16 30.21 15.36 53.51
C GLY A 16 31.51 15.07 52.77
N LYS A 17 31.62 15.66 51.56
CA LYS A 17 32.86 15.98 50.82
C LYS A 17 33.58 14.90 49.99
N ARG A 18 32.89 13.83 49.55
CA ARG A 18 33.47 12.92 48.53
C ARG A 18 32.52 12.45 47.42
N LYS A 19 31.43 13.19 47.17
CA LYS A 19 30.44 12.87 46.13
C LYS A 19 30.45 13.79 44.89
N GLN A 20 31.41 14.73 44.80
CA GLN A 20 31.47 15.72 43.71
C GLN A 20 32.53 15.44 42.64
N GLN A 21 33.43 14.46 42.85
CA GLN A 21 34.45 14.09 41.86
C GLN A 21 34.17 12.79 41.11
N ILE A 22 33.19 11.99 41.54
CA ILE A 22 32.82 10.72 40.85
C ILE A 22 31.60 10.92 39.93
N THR A 23 30.80 11.97 40.13
CA THR A 23 29.67 12.32 39.26
C THR A 23 30.07 12.93 37.92
N ASN A 24 31.21 13.64 37.85
CA ASN A 24 31.68 14.25 36.60
C ASN A 24 32.33 13.25 35.63
N PHE A 25 32.96 12.18 36.14
CA PHE A 25 33.57 11.16 35.26
C PHE A 25 32.53 10.20 34.65
N HIS A 26 31.43 9.93 35.37
CA HIS A 26 30.34 9.10 34.83
C HIS A 26 29.40 9.86 33.89
N GLN A 27 29.16 11.17 34.10
CA GLN A 27 28.38 11.96 33.13
C GLN A 27 29.14 12.20 31.83
N LEU A 28 30.48 12.36 31.86
CA LEU A 28 31.26 12.53 30.64
C LEU A 28 31.35 11.24 29.81
N LYS A 29 31.43 10.06 30.45
CA LYS A 29 31.33 8.79 29.73
C LYS A 29 29.93 8.53 29.20
N LEU A 30 28.86 8.83 29.97
CA LEU A 30 27.48 8.64 29.49
C LEU A 30 27.14 9.57 28.30
N LEU A 31 27.63 10.81 28.29
CA LEU A 31 27.41 11.72 27.16
C LEU A 31 28.18 11.33 25.90
N ILE A 32 29.34 10.67 26.03
CA ILE A 32 30.10 10.20 24.88
C ILE A 32 29.51 8.90 24.32
N THR A 33 29.06 7.95 25.17
CA THR A 33 28.34 6.76 24.67
C THR A 33 26.93 7.06 24.16
N LEU A 34 26.22 8.07 24.69
CA LEU A 34 24.95 8.50 24.07
C LEU A 34 25.16 9.27 22.77
N LYS A 35 26.27 10.00 22.59
CA LYS A 35 26.57 10.65 21.30
C LYS A 35 27.02 9.67 20.23
N THR A 36 27.72 8.59 20.56
CA THR A 36 28.05 7.55 19.57
C THR A 36 26.86 6.65 19.24
N LEU A 37 26.01 6.29 20.21
CA LEU A 37 24.77 5.56 19.88
C LEU A 37 23.73 6.39 19.11
N ALA A 38 23.67 7.70 19.33
CA ALA A 38 22.78 8.58 18.56
C ALA A 38 23.33 8.87 17.13
N LEU A 39 24.62 8.64 16.89
CA LEU A 39 25.22 8.82 15.56
C LEU A 39 25.25 7.52 14.74
N GLU A 40 25.12 6.35 15.38
CA GLU A 40 24.96 5.05 14.71
C GLU A 40 23.49 4.69 14.45
N PHE A 41 22.53 5.43 15.05
CA PHE A 41 21.13 5.46 14.64
C PHE A 41 20.81 6.59 13.64
N MET A 42 21.83 7.16 12.98
CA MET A 42 21.66 7.56 11.58
C MET A 42 21.60 6.29 10.78
N ILE A 43 20.43 5.67 10.88
CA ILE A 43 19.91 4.60 10.04
C ILE A 43 20.53 4.80 8.67
N SER A 44 21.22 3.78 8.20
CA SER A 44 21.45 3.55 6.79
C SER A 44 20.07 3.58 6.12
N VAL A 45 19.58 4.79 5.85
CA VAL A 45 18.60 5.05 4.81
C VAL A 45 19.32 4.44 3.62
N PRO A 46 18.87 3.28 3.10
CA PRO A 46 19.53 2.69 1.95
C PRO A 46 19.67 3.81 0.93
N VAL A 47 20.88 4.06 0.43
CA VAL A 47 21.22 5.20 -0.45
C VAL A 47 20.25 5.28 -1.66
N VAL A 48 19.53 4.19 -1.94
CA VAL A 48 18.38 4.09 -2.84
C VAL A 48 17.24 5.11 -2.57
N LEU A 49 17.00 5.52 -1.32
CA LEU A 49 16.02 6.55 -0.93
C LEU A 49 16.57 7.98 -1.05
N ALA A 50 17.87 8.19 -1.25
CA ALA A 50 18.47 9.53 -1.35
C ALA A 50 18.36 10.17 -2.75
N ASN A 51 17.90 9.42 -3.76
CA ASN A 51 17.83 9.90 -5.16
C ASN A 51 16.39 10.09 -5.68
N CYS A 52 15.37 9.72 -4.91
CA CYS A 52 14.00 9.93 -5.37
C CYS A 52 13.56 11.35 -5.08
N ASN A 53 12.98 12.00 -6.09
CA ASN A 53 12.30 13.26 -5.90
C ASN A 53 11.01 12.94 -5.13
N ASP A 54 10.86 13.44 -3.90
CA ASP A 54 9.66 13.24 -3.08
C ASP A 54 8.34 13.71 -3.74
N ARG A 55 8.41 14.36 -4.90
CA ARG A 55 7.27 14.80 -5.70
C ARG A 55 6.89 13.82 -6.79
N VAL A 56 5.59 13.57 -6.88
CA VAL A 56 4.95 13.03 -8.09
C VAL A 56 5.03 14.09 -9.19
N ALA A 57 5.29 13.68 -10.43
CA ALA A 57 5.39 14.61 -11.55
C ALA A 57 4.06 15.32 -11.78
N SER A 58 4.11 16.57 -12.23
CA SER A 58 2.89 17.30 -12.59
C SER A 58 2.24 16.73 -13.86
N LEU A 59 0.90 16.69 -13.89
CA LEU A 59 0.19 16.25 -15.08
C LEU A 59 0.50 17.14 -16.29
N THR A 60 0.65 18.44 -16.09
CA THR A 60 1.03 19.41 -17.14
C THR A 60 2.33 19.05 -17.84
N LEU A 61 3.27 18.41 -17.12
CA LEU A 61 4.54 17.96 -17.68
C LEU A 61 4.41 16.61 -18.39
N VAL A 62 3.72 15.64 -17.77
CA VAL A 62 3.67 14.25 -18.27
C VAL A 62 2.61 14.04 -19.35
N GLN A 63 1.52 14.81 -19.33
CA GLN A 63 0.41 14.67 -20.25
C GLN A 63 0.78 14.75 -21.73
N PRO A 64 1.49 15.79 -22.22
CA PRO A 64 1.81 15.89 -23.65
C PRO A 64 2.67 14.73 -24.15
N ILE A 65 3.52 14.18 -23.29
CA ILE A 65 4.38 13.04 -23.60
C ILE A 65 3.54 11.78 -23.73
N MET A 66 2.66 11.52 -22.77
CA MET A 66 1.77 10.36 -22.80
C MET A 66 0.80 10.44 -23.99
N GLU A 67 0.24 11.60 -24.30
CA GLU A 67 -0.63 11.81 -25.47
C GLU A 67 0.10 11.52 -26.79
N ARG A 68 1.37 11.91 -26.91
CA ARG A 68 2.21 11.59 -28.06
C ARG A 68 2.45 10.08 -28.22
N LEU A 69 2.64 9.37 -27.11
CA LEU A 69 2.94 7.93 -27.10
C LEU A 69 1.69 7.06 -27.23
N TRP A 70 0.54 7.58 -26.79
CA TRP A 70 -0.68 6.81 -26.63
C TRP A 70 -1.12 6.02 -27.89
N PRO A 71 -1.08 6.60 -29.12
CA PRO A 71 -1.43 5.85 -30.33
C PRO A 71 -0.54 4.63 -30.55
N LYS A 72 0.76 4.75 -30.27
CA LYS A 72 1.72 3.66 -30.40
C LYS A 72 1.47 2.57 -29.36
N LEU A 73 1.32 2.97 -28.08
CA LEU A 73 1.02 2.04 -26.99
C LEU A 73 -0.23 1.21 -27.29
N LYS A 74 -1.30 1.87 -27.74
CA LYS A 74 -2.58 1.22 -28.08
C LYS A 74 -2.49 0.30 -29.30
N ALA A 75 -1.66 0.64 -30.29
CA ALA A 75 -1.42 -0.21 -31.45
C ALA A 75 -0.62 -1.47 -31.10
N GLU A 76 0.35 -1.35 -30.17
CA GLU A 76 1.18 -2.47 -29.72
C GLU A 76 0.45 -3.41 -28.78
N ASN A 77 -0.47 -2.89 -27.94
CA ASN A 77 -1.22 -3.70 -27.01
C ASN A 77 -2.68 -3.22 -26.85
N PRO A 78 -3.68 -4.01 -27.29
CA PRO A 78 -5.08 -3.59 -27.28
C PRO A 78 -5.68 -3.49 -25.87
N ILE A 79 -4.96 -3.90 -24.81
CA ILE A 79 -5.42 -3.74 -23.43
C ILE A 79 -5.59 -2.29 -22.99
N TYR A 80 -5.00 -1.34 -23.72
CA TYR A 80 -5.08 0.08 -23.41
C TYR A 80 -6.33 0.69 -24.04
N ALA A 81 -7.37 0.86 -23.22
CA ALA A 81 -8.68 1.32 -23.70
C ALA A 81 -8.67 2.82 -23.98
N GLN A 82 -8.40 3.62 -22.94
CA GLN A 82 -8.56 5.06 -22.96
C GLN A 82 -7.52 5.78 -22.09
N LEU A 83 -7.02 6.90 -22.61
CA LEU A 83 -6.33 7.94 -21.86
C LEU A 83 -7.27 9.14 -21.75
N LYS A 84 -7.58 9.57 -20.52
CA LYS A 84 -8.48 10.70 -20.28
C LYS A 84 -8.12 11.39 -18.97
N ASN A 85 -7.99 12.71 -19.01
CA ASN A 85 -7.59 13.53 -17.87
C ASN A 85 -6.28 13.00 -17.24
N ASN A 86 -6.27 12.68 -15.95
CA ASN A 86 -5.16 12.08 -15.23
C ASN A 86 -5.28 10.54 -15.10
N SER A 87 -6.07 9.90 -15.98
CA SER A 87 -6.39 8.47 -15.86
C SER A 87 -6.17 7.69 -17.15
N ILE A 88 -5.73 6.45 -16.98
CA ILE A 88 -5.64 5.42 -17.99
C ILE A 88 -6.63 4.31 -17.62
N THR A 89 -7.47 3.89 -18.56
CA THR A 89 -8.39 2.77 -18.39
C THR A 89 -7.92 1.60 -19.25
N LEU A 90 -7.90 0.41 -18.66
CA LEU A 90 -7.56 -0.85 -19.30
C LEU A 90 -8.85 -1.56 -19.74
N THR A 91 -8.74 -2.46 -20.71
CA THR A 91 -9.87 -3.26 -21.21
C THR A 91 -10.12 -4.52 -20.35
N GLU A 92 -11.14 -5.31 -20.69
CA GLU A 92 -11.46 -6.57 -20.02
C GLU A 92 -10.39 -7.65 -20.26
N GLU A 93 -9.68 -7.60 -21.40
CA GLU A 93 -8.58 -8.52 -21.70
C GLU A 93 -7.47 -8.44 -20.65
N PHE A 94 -7.22 -7.25 -20.09
CA PHE A 94 -6.27 -7.11 -18.98
C PHE A 94 -6.70 -7.90 -17.75
N ALA A 95 -8.01 -8.00 -17.46
CA ALA A 95 -8.50 -8.69 -16.28
C ALA A 95 -8.19 -10.20 -16.33
N ALA A 96 -8.21 -10.78 -17.53
CA ALA A 96 -7.93 -12.19 -17.80
C ALA A 96 -6.44 -12.57 -17.69
N LEU A 97 -5.53 -11.59 -17.66
CA LEU A 97 -4.10 -11.84 -17.53
C LEU A 97 -3.70 -12.35 -16.14
N SER A 98 -2.64 -13.17 -16.09
CA SER A 98 -1.97 -13.57 -14.85
C SER A 98 -1.26 -12.39 -14.17
N GLY A 99 -0.83 -12.53 -12.92
CA GLY A 99 -0.12 -11.47 -12.19
C GLY A 99 1.13 -10.96 -12.94
N THR A 100 2.01 -11.87 -13.35
CA THR A 100 3.22 -11.52 -14.12
C THR A 100 2.90 -10.88 -15.47
N GLN A 101 1.88 -11.40 -16.18
CA GLN A 101 1.44 -10.80 -17.45
C GLN A 101 0.88 -9.39 -17.24
N LYS A 102 0.15 -9.15 -16.15
CA LYS A 102 -0.33 -7.82 -15.77
C LYS A 102 0.82 -6.86 -15.48
N GLN A 103 1.88 -7.31 -14.80
CA GLN A 103 3.07 -6.48 -14.56
C GLN A 103 3.73 -6.07 -15.88
N GLN A 104 4.04 -7.05 -16.74
CA GLN A 104 4.64 -6.82 -18.06
C GLN A 104 3.77 -5.92 -18.94
N ALA A 105 2.46 -6.12 -18.90
CA ALA A 105 1.49 -5.29 -19.59
C ALA A 105 1.48 -3.82 -19.14
N LEU A 106 1.92 -3.51 -17.93
CA LEU A 106 1.99 -2.13 -17.42
C LEU A 106 3.37 -1.48 -17.59
N GLU A 107 4.42 -2.25 -17.85
CA GLU A 107 5.78 -1.74 -18.01
C GLU A 107 5.92 -0.69 -19.12
N PRO A 108 5.29 -0.82 -20.31
CA PRO A 108 5.40 0.19 -21.36
C PRO A 108 4.85 1.55 -20.98
N LEU A 109 4.03 1.65 -19.92
CA LEU A 109 3.51 2.93 -19.43
C LEU A 109 4.55 3.73 -18.63
N GLN A 110 5.68 3.11 -18.24
CA GLN A 110 6.78 3.73 -17.49
C GLN A 110 6.34 4.61 -16.32
N LEU A 111 5.50 4.02 -15.46
CA LEU A 111 4.80 4.79 -14.44
C LEU A 111 5.58 4.95 -13.13
N GLY A 112 6.59 4.10 -12.89
CA GLY A 112 7.28 3.95 -11.61
C GLY A 112 8.64 4.65 -11.57
N TYR A 113 9.35 4.53 -10.45
CA TYR A 113 10.64 5.21 -10.28
C TYR A 113 11.74 4.62 -11.16
N LYS A 114 11.85 3.29 -11.17
CA LYS A 114 12.86 2.52 -11.91
C LYS A 114 12.59 2.42 -13.42
N ASN A 115 11.33 2.59 -13.81
CA ASN A 115 10.88 2.57 -15.18
C ASN A 115 9.96 3.79 -15.33
N ASN A 116 10.58 4.94 -15.61
CA ASN A 116 9.95 6.24 -15.49
C ASN A 116 9.81 6.91 -16.87
N TRP A 117 8.83 7.79 -16.95
CA TRP A 117 8.44 8.51 -18.15
C TRP A 117 9.55 9.42 -18.74
N PHE A 118 10.67 9.65 -18.03
CA PHE A 118 11.78 10.45 -18.57
C PHE A 118 12.48 9.76 -19.76
N GLU A 119 12.38 8.44 -19.88
CA GLU A 119 12.95 7.73 -21.04
C GLU A 119 12.25 8.13 -22.35
N PHE A 120 11.05 8.68 -22.27
CA PHE A 120 10.28 9.16 -23.42
C PHE A 120 10.59 10.61 -23.82
N LEU A 121 11.40 11.31 -23.04
CA LEU A 121 11.77 12.68 -23.35
C LEU A 121 12.85 12.74 -24.42
N THR A 122 12.65 13.65 -25.37
CA THR A 122 13.71 14.15 -26.26
C THR A 122 14.80 14.84 -25.44
N PRO A 123 16.04 14.96 -25.96
CA PRO A 123 17.12 15.69 -25.28
C PRO A 123 16.73 17.12 -24.87
N GLU A 124 15.96 17.81 -25.71
CA GLU A 124 15.48 19.17 -25.48
C GLU A 124 14.45 19.20 -24.33
N GLU A 125 13.49 18.27 -24.32
CA GLU A 125 12.51 18.15 -23.25
C GLU A 125 13.19 17.79 -21.91
N LYS A 126 14.23 16.95 -21.92
CA LYS A 126 15.01 16.63 -20.71
C LYS A 126 15.64 17.88 -20.10
N LYS A 127 16.22 18.75 -20.94
CA LYS A 127 16.82 20.01 -20.50
C LYS A 127 15.78 20.96 -19.90
N SER A 128 14.58 21.02 -20.48
CA SER A 128 13.48 21.86 -19.97
C SER A 128 12.88 21.32 -18.68
N ALA A 129 12.66 20.00 -18.59
CA ALA A 129 12.02 19.35 -17.45
C ALA A 129 12.81 19.50 -16.14
N LEU A 130 14.15 19.55 -16.21
CA LEU A 130 15.02 19.75 -15.06
C LEU A 130 14.87 21.15 -14.41
N GLY A 131 14.35 22.13 -15.15
CA GLY A 131 14.09 23.49 -14.65
C GLY A 131 12.67 23.69 -14.11
N ASP A 132 11.77 22.71 -14.28
CA ASP A 132 10.34 22.85 -13.94
C ASP A 132 10.09 22.50 -12.46
N ARG A 133 9.26 23.30 -11.78
CA ARG A 133 8.84 23.05 -10.39
C ARG A 133 7.94 21.83 -10.24
N GLY A 134 7.29 21.41 -11.33
CA GLY A 134 6.48 20.19 -11.46
C GLY A 134 7.29 18.95 -11.79
N TRP A 135 8.63 19.01 -11.72
CA TRP A 135 9.50 17.85 -11.87
C TRP A 135 9.21 16.80 -10.78
N GLY A 136 9.14 15.54 -11.20
CA GLY A 136 8.89 14.37 -10.36
C GLY A 136 9.17 13.08 -11.14
N THR A 137 9.66 12.05 -10.46
CA THR A 137 10.06 10.80 -11.15
C THR A 137 8.89 9.85 -11.34
N ILE A 138 7.88 9.91 -10.48
CA ILE A 138 6.68 9.07 -10.59
C ILE A 138 5.66 9.74 -11.51
N SER A 139 5.12 8.97 -12.46
CA SER A 139 4.03 9.41 -13.33
C SER A 139 2.75 9.68 -12.53
N PRO A 140 2.03 10.78 -12.78
CA PRO A 140 0.81 11.14 -12.05
C PRO A 140 -0.40 10.29 -12.45
N TYR A 141 -0.30 9.51 -13.54
CA TYR A 141 -1.43 8.78 -14.07
C TYR A 141 -1.93 7.69 -13.12
N LEU A 142 -3.24 7.71 -12.88
CA LEU A 142 -4.00 6.65 -12.24
C LEU A 142 -4.37 5.61 -13.29
N VAL A 143 -4.24 4.32 -12.97
CA VAL A 143 -4.62 3.24 -13.87
C VAL A 143 -5.80 2.49 -13.29
N TYR A 144 -6.86 2.35 -14.08
CA TYR A 144 -8.10 1.66 -13.74
C TYR A 144 -8.34 0.47 -14.65
N GLY A 145 -8.96 -0.58 -14.12
CA GLY A 145 -9.51 -1.68 -14.92
C GLY A 145 -10.79 -1.24 -15.64
N SER A 146 -11.25 -2.06 -16.59
CA SER A 146 -12.51 -1.85 -17.31
C SER A 146 -13.72 -1.82 -16.38
N ASP A 147 -13.63 -2.53 -15.26
CA ASP A 147 -14.65 -2.58 -14.21
C ASP A 147 -14.63 -1.36 -13.27
N GLY A 148 -13.66 -0.46 -13.42
CA GLY A 148 -13.49 0.74 -12.60
C GLY A 148 -12.62 0.54 -11.35
N ARG A 149 -12.05 -0.66 -11.12
CA ARG A 149 -11.13 -0.89 -10.01
C ARG A 149 -9.82 -0.13 -10.23
N LEU A 150 -9.29 0.49 -9.18
CA LEU A 150 -7.95 1.06 -9.20
C LEU A 150 -6.91 -0.06 -9.28
N ILE A 151 -6.05 -0.01 -10.29
CA ILE A 151 -5.02 -1.02 -10.57
C ILE A 151 -3.63 -0.51 -10.21
N SER A 152 -3.36 0.78 -10.44
CA SER A 152 -2.05 1.38 -10.11
C SER A 152 -2.17 2.88 -9.87
N VAL A 153 -1.41 3.38 -8.89
CA VAL A 153 -1.51 4.76 -8.41
C VAL A 153 -0.19 5.24 -7.81
N PRO A 154 0.23 6.51 -8.01
CA PRO A 154 1.28 7.11 -7.20
C PRO A 154 0.85 7.22 -5.73
N TYR A 155 1.71 6.78 -4.80
CA TYR A 155 1.50 6.96 -3.37
C TYR A 155 2.19 8.22 -2.85
N ASP A 156 3.44 8.40 -3.27
CA ASP A 156 4.30 9.58 -3.09
C ASP A 156 5.29 9.69 -4.28
N GLY A 157 6.25 10.61 -4.23
CA GLY A 157 7.24 10.79 -5.32
C GLY A 157 8.29 9.69 -5.47
N CYS A 158 8.30 8.70 -4.59
CA CYS A 158 9.23 7.57 -4.60
C CYS A 158 8.52 6.23 -4.82
N THR A 159 7.26 6.16 -4.43
CA THR A 159 6.49 4.92 -4.29
C THR A 159 5.30 4.95 -5.22
N ARG A 160 5.25 3.96 -6.10
CA ARG A 160 4.06 3.65 -6.90
C ARG A 160 3.51 2.30 -6.49
N LEU A 161 2.22 2.26 -6.23
CA LEU A 161 1.49 1.03 -6.00
C LEU A 161 1.04 0.47 -7.37
N THR A 162 1.32 -0.81 -7.62
CA THR A 162 0.96 -1.53 -8.85
C THR A 162 0.23 -2.80 -8.48
N LEU A 163 -0.69 -3.22 -9.36
CA LEU A 163 -1.53 -4.41 -9.16
C LEU A 163 -2.19 -4.47 -7.79
N LEU A 164 -2.77 -3.35 -7.34
CA LEU A 164 -3.32 -3.22 -6.00
C LEU A 164 -4.27 -4.39 -5.70
N THR A 165 -4.05 -5.04 -4.56
CA THR A 165 -5.03 -5.95 -3.95
C THR A 165 -6.18 -5.14 -3.32
N GLU A 166 -7.24 -5.80 -2.86
CA GLU A 166 -8.29 -5.15 -2.08
C GLU A 166 -7.77 -4.59 -0.75
N LYS A 167 -6.79 -5.25 -0.10
CA LYS A 167 -6.08 -4.69 1.05
C LYS A 167 -5.39 -3.37 0.68
N ASP A 168 -4.68 -3.34 -0.44
CA ASP A 168 -3.96 -2.14 -0.89
C ASP A 168 -4.93 -1.01 -1.27
N ARG A 169 -6.03 -1.32 -1.98
CA ARG A 169 -7.07 -0.34 -2.30
C ARG A 169 -7.71 0.23 -1.04
N PHE A 170 -8.08 -0.63 -0.09
CA PHE A 170 -8.64 -0.18 1.18
C PHE A 170 -7.67 0.77 1.90
N SER A 171 -6.40 0.38 1.99
CA SER A 171 -5.36 1.16 2.65
C SER A 171 -5.13 2.50 1.96
N TYR A 172 -5.05 2.51 0.63
CA TYR A 172 -4.92 3.72 -0.18
C TYR A 172 -6.10 4.67 0.02
N TYR A 173 -7.34 4.17 -0.06
CA TYR A 173 -8.52 5.01 0.14
C TYR A 173 -8.65 5.49 1.58
N TYR A 174 -8.31 4.67 2.57
CA TYR A 174 -8.27 5.10 3.96
C TYR A 174 -7.31 6.29 4.15
N GLN A 175 -6.09 6.17 3.62
CA GLN A 175 -5.10 7.24 3.73
C GLN A 175 -5.52 8.51 2.97
N THR A 176 -6.05 8.36 1.76
CA THR A 176 -6.34 9.52 0.90
C THR A 176 -7.68 10.19 1.17
N LEU A 177 -8.73 9.41 1.44
CA LEU A 177 -10.08 9.93 1.61
C LEU A 177 -10.41 10.27 3.06
N ILE A 178 -9.86 9.54 4.03
CA ILE A 178 -10.15 9.77 5.46
C ILE A 178 -9.01 10.57 6.08
N TYR A 179 -7.80 10.03 6.09
CA TYR A 179 -6.70 10.61 6.86
C TYR A 179 -6.23 11.96 6.29
N ARG A 180 -5.81 12.01 5.02
CA ARG A 180 -5.31 13.26 4.40
C ARG A 180 -6.39 14.33 4.33
N LYS A 181 -7.61 13.99 3.92
CA LYS A 181 -8.72 14.96 3.87
C LYS A 181 -9.22 15.42 5.23
N SER A 182 -9.04 14.65 6.31
CA SER A 182 -9.35 15.15 7.65
C SER A 182 -8.46 16.32 8.09
N LEU A 183 -7.28 16.47 7.47
CA LEU A 183 -6.32 17.55 7.72
C LEU A 183 -6.63 18.81 6.88
N GLU A 184 -7.34 18.67 5.77
CA GLU A 184 -7.78 19.76 4.91
C GLU A 184 -9.19 20.17 5.35
N ALA A 185 -9.36 21.35 5.97
CA ALA A 185 -10.61 21.79 6.59
C ALA A 185 -11.85 21.58 5.68
N GLY A 186 -12.62 20.53 5.99
CA GLY A 186 -13.75 20.06 5.17
C GLY A 186 -13.96 18.58 5.41
N GLN A 187 -14.57 18.22 6.55
CA GLN A 187 -14.81 16.83 6.94
C GLN A 187 -15.53 16.09 5.82
N SER A 188 -14.81 15.20 5.16
CA SER A 188 -15.43 14.20 4.32
C SER A 188 -16.19 13.23 5.24
N HIS A 189 -17.50 13.00 5.02
CA HIS A 189 -18.34 12.09 5.81
C HIS A 189 -18.00 10.60 5.58
N ILE A 190 -16.73 10.31 5.26
CA ILE A 190 -16.24 9.00 4.86
C ILE A 190 -15.80 8.25 6.09
N THR A 191 -16.46 7.14 6.39
CA THR A 191 -16.06 6.27 7.49
C THR A 191 -15.27 5.06 6.97
N PRO A 192 -14.42 4.43 7.79
CA PRO A 192 -13.71 3.21 7.41
C PRO A 192 -14.66 2.07 7.01
N GLN A 193 -15.87 2.04 7.61
CA GLN A 193 -16.88 1.04 7.28
C GLN A 193 -17.40 1.19 5.85
N MET A 194 -17.49 2.43 5.34
CA MET A 194 -17.93 2.68 3.97
C MET A 194 -16.88 2.22 2.94
N LEU A 195 -15.61 2.09 3.33
CA LEU A 195 -14.54 1.54 2.47
C LEU A 195 -14.61 0.00 2.33
N ARG A 196 -15.43 -0.69 3.14
CA ARG A 196 -15.69 -2.13 3.00
C ARG A 196 -16.59 -2.47 1.82
N ASN A 197 -17.12 -1.45 1.15
CA ASN A 197 -17.95 -1.58 -0.05
C ASN A 197 -19.20 -2.44 0.14
N ALA A 198 -19.76 -2.40 1.35
CA ALA A 198 -21.03 -3.03 1.68
C ALA A 198 -22.09 -1.94 1.92
N GLY A 199 -23.25 -2.04 1.26
CA GLY A 199 -24.30 -1.01 1.30
C GLY A 199 -24.03 0.23 0.44
N GLN A 200 -24.71 1.35 0.76
CA GLN A 200 -24.60 2.65 0.10
C GLN A 200 -24.48 3.77 1.16
N PRO A 201 -23.75 4.88 0.88
CA PRO A 201 -23.04 5.18 -0.35
C PRO A 201 -21.69 4.45 -0.44
N SER A 202 -21.23 4.23 -1.67
CA SER A 202 -20.01 3.50 -2.00
C SER A 202 -19.07 4.40 -2.80
N TRP A 203 -17.79 4.42 -2.44
CA TRP A 203 -16.73 5.24 -3.07
C TRP A 203 -16.28 4.69 -4.43
N ARG A 204 -16.80 3.51 -4.78
CA ARG A 204 -16.45 2.75 -5.98
C ARG A 204 -17.71 2.37 -6.73
N LYS A 205 -17.53 1.87 -7.95
CA LYS A 205 -18.62 1.33 -8.75
C LYS A 205 -19.19 0.08 -8.06
N VAL A 206 -20.50 0.04 -7.86
CA VAL A 206 -21.20 -1.12 -7.29
C VAL A 206 -22.10 -1.75 -8.35
N ASN A 207 -21.63 -2.84 -8.94
CA ASN A 207 -22.41 -3.65 -9.88
C ASN A 207 -23.14 -4.78 -9.15
N VAL A 208 -22.52 -5.31 -8.09
CA VAL A 208 -23.05 -6.39 -7.26
C VAL A 208 -23.02 -5.97 -5.80
N SER A 209 -24.20 -5.69 -5.25
CA SER A 209 -24.34 -5.29 -3.85
C SER A 209 -24.30 -6.49 -2.90
N ILE A 210 -23.75 -6.28 -1.71
CA ILE A 210 -23.90 -7.17 -0.56
C ILE A 210 -24.51 -6.40 0.61
N ALA A 211 -25.39 -7.06 1.36
CA ALA A 211 -25.92 -6.49 2.59
C ALA A 211 -24.80 -6.32 3.63
N GLN A 212 -24.76 -5.17 4.32
CA GLN A 212 -23.71 -4.86 5.29
C GLN A 212 -23.55 -5.95 6.36
N GLN A 213 -24.65 -6.42 6.94
CA GLN A 213 -24.63 -7.48 7.95
C GLN A 213 -24.02 -8.79 7.43
N GLN A 214 -24.21 -9.08 6.14
CA GLN A 214 -23.73 -10.30 5.51
C GLN A 214 -22.24 -10.23 5.15
N GLU A 215 -21.76 -9.07 4.70
CA GLU A 215 -20.31 -8.80 4.55
C GLU A 215 -19.61 -8.92 5.90
N GLU A 216 -20.16 -8.26 6.91
CA GLU A 216 -19.59 -8.25 8.26
C GLU A 216 -19.53 -9.65 8.86
N LYS A 217 -20.60 -10.44 8.72
CA LYS A 217 -20.62 -11.83 9.17
C LYS A 217 -19.48 -12.64 8.53
N ILE A 218 -19.32 -12.56 7.22
CA ILE A 218 -18.30 -13.34 6.48
C ILE A 218 -16.88 -12.91 6.89
N ARG A 219 -16.68 -11.60 7.07
CA ARG A 219 -15.41 -11.05 7.54
C ARG A 219 -15.11 -11.49 8.97
N LEU A 220 -16.10 -11.51 9.86
CA LEU A 220 -15.93 -12.00 11.23
C LEU A 220 -15.58 -13.50 11.27
N GLU A 221 -16.28 -14.33 10.49
CA GLU A 221 -15.99 -15.77 10.36
C GLU A 221 -14.56 -16.01 9.83
N PHE A 222 -14.12 -15.20 8.87
CA PHE A 222 -12.74 -15.20 8.39
C PHE A 222 -11.74 -14.90 9.51
N TRP A 223 -11.91 -13.79 10.23
CA TRP A 223 -10.96 -13.40 11.27
C TRP A 223 -10.98 -14.33 12.49
N GLN A 224 -12.12 -14.93 12.82
CA GLN A 224 -12.21 -15.97 13.85
C GLN A 224 -11.42 -17.23 13.47
N THR A 225 -11.29 -17.52 12.16
CA THR A 225 -10.59 -18.70 11.68
C THR A 225 -9.10 -18.45 11.43
N ILE A 226 -8.77 -17.31 10.82
CA ILE A 226 -7.39 -16.97 10.45
C ILE A 226 -6.61 -16.40 11.63
N GLY A 227 -7.27 -15.64 12.50
CA GLY A 227 -6.65 -14.85 13.58
C GLY A 227 -6.42 -13.40 13.15
N TYR A 228 -6.88 -12.44 13.95
CA TYR A 228 -6.72 -11.00 13.63
C TYR A 228 -5.27 -10.52 13.71
N ASP A 229 -4.44 -11.20 14.50
CA ASP A 229 -2.99 -11.01 14.56
C ASP A 229 -2.28 -11.20 13.21
N GLN A 230 -2.92 -11.91 12.28
CA GLN A 230 -2.37 -12.17 10.93
C GLN A 230 -2.57 -11.00 9.95
N VAL A 231 -3.25 -9.92 10.36
CA VAL A 231 -3.48 -8.75 9.49
C VAL A 231 -2.17 -8.10 9.04
N ASP A 232 -1.19 -8.03 9.95
CA ASP A 232 0.13 -7.43 9.70
C ASP A 232 0.99 -8.32 8.79
N GLU A 233 0.75 -9.63 8.83
CA GLU A 233 1.38 -10.61 7.92
C GLU A 233 0.81 -10.56 6.50
N GLY A 234 -0.25 -9.77 6.27
CA GLY A 234 -0.81 -9.58 4.93
C GLY A 234 -2.13 -10.28 4.68
N TRP A 235 -2.69 -10.99 5.66
CA TRP A 235 -4.01 -11.58 5.49
C TRP A 235 -5.07 -10.49 5.40
N TRP A 236 -6.06 -10.68 4.54
CA TRP A 236 -7.19 -9.77 4.40
C TRP A 236 -8.37 -10.45 3.72
N ILE A 237 -9.56 -9.90 3.94
CA ILE A 237 -10.76 -10.25 3.19
C ILE A 237 -11.60 -9.00 2.93
N ALA A 238 -12.12 -8.85 1.72
CA ALA A 238 -13.03 -7.78 1.35
C ALA A 238 -13.98 -8.18 0.23
N TRP A 239 -15.15 -7.54 0.20
CA TRP A 239 -16.09 -7.65 -0.90
C TRP A 239 -15.65 -6.80 -2.09
N VAL A 240 -15.68 -7.40 -3.29
CA VAL A 240 -15.43 -6.74 -4.58
C VAL A 240 -16.77 -6.45 -5.26
N PRO A 241 -17.37 -5.27 -5.06
CA PRO A 241 -18.67 -4.92 -5.62
C PRO A 241 -18.70 -4.76 -7.14
N GLU A 242 -17.55 -4.60 -7.80
CA GLU A 242 -17.50 -4.49 -9.26
C GLU A 242 -17.79 -5.82 -9.96
N GLN A 243 -17.42 -6.93 -9.32
CA GLN A 243 -17.47 -8.28 -9.91
C GLN A 243 -18.24 -9.32 -9.08
N GLY A 244 -18.60 -9.01 -7.83
CA GLY A 244 -19.43 -9.89 -7.01
C GLY A 244 -18.70 -11.09 -6.40
N HIS A 245 -17.58 -10.87 -5.71
CA HIS A 245 -16.86 -11.92 -4.99
C HIS A 245 -16.16 -11.38 -3.74
N PHE A 246 -15.73 -12.28 -2.85
CA PHE A 246 -14.77 -11.94 -1.80
C PHE A 246 -13.35 -12.15 -2.32
N GLU A 247 -12.53 -11.10 -2.25
CA GLU A 247 -11.09 -11.22 -2.46
C GLU A 247 -10.43 -11.51 -1.10
N ILE A 248 -9.68 -12.60 -1.03
CA ILE A 248 -8.85 -12.97 0.12
C ILE A 248 -7.40 -12.66 -0.26
N ASN A 249 -6.77 -11.76 0.50
CA ASN A 249 -5.35 -11.51 0.34
C ASN A 249 -4.54 -12.38 1.29
N VAL A 250 -3.44 -12.94 0.80
CA VAL A 250 -2.57 -13.85 1.54
C VAL A 250 -1.08 -13.48 1.37
N PRO A 251 -0.23 -13.71 2.37
CA PRO A 251 1.22 -13.70 2.18
C PRO A 251 1.65 -14.66 1.05
N VAL A 252 2.77 -14.41 0.37
CA VAL A 252 3.26 -15.28 -0.72
C VAL A 252 3.47 -16.73 -0.25
N ASN A 253 3.99 -16.89 0.96
CA ASN A 253 4.26 -18.19 1.60
C ASN A 253 3.30 -18.46 2.76
N TYR A 254 2.01 -18.20 2.56
CA TYR A 254 0.99 -18.36 3.59
C TYR A 254 0.77 -19.82 4.02
N ASP A 255 0.31 -20.00 5.26
CA ASP A 255 -0.12 -21.31 5.77
C ASP A 255 -1.43 -21.74 5.09
N LYS A 256 -1.30 -22.66 4.11
CA LYS A 256 -2.44 -23.24 3.39
C LYS A 256 -3.46 -23.91 4.32
N ASN A 257 -3.03 -24.45 5.47
CA ASN A 257 -3.95 -25.09 6.41
C ASN A 257 -4.89 -24.08 7.06
N ARG A 258 -4.45 -22.84 7.31
CA ARG A 258 -5.34 -21.77 7.82
C ARG A 258 -6.42 -21.42 6.81
N LEU A 259 -6.03 -21.23 5.56
CA LEU A 259 -7.00 -20.93 4.49
C LEU A 259 -7.97 -22.11 4.29
N GLN A 260 -7.47 -23.35 4.36
CA GLN A 260 -8.30 -24.55 4.24
C GLN A 260 -9.35 -24.66 5.36
N LYS A 261 -9.00 -24.31 6.61
CA LYS A 261 -9.97 -24.24 7.71
C LYS A 261 -11.08 -23.22 7.44
N TYR A 262 -10.72 -22.04 6.94
CA TYR A 262 -11.73 -21.02 6.60
C TYR A 262 -12.64 -21.49 5.47
N ARG A 263 -12.07 -22.13 4.45
CA ARG A 263 -12.84 -22.66 3.33
C ARG A 263 -13.93 -23.65 3.75
N GLN A 264 -13.67 -24.49 4.76
CA GLN A 264 -14.66 -25.45 5.25
C GLN A 264 -15.93 -24.80 5.80
N ILE A 265 -15.86 -23.53 6.21
CA ILE A 265 -16.99 -22.77 6.75
C ILE A 265 -17.45 -21.64 5.82
N ALA A 266 -16.72 -21.36 4.74
CA ALA A 266 -17.04 -20.29 3.80
C ALA A 266 -18.39 -20.56 3.12
N LEU A 267 -19.24 -19.53 3.05
CA LEU A 267 -20.60 -19.67 2.54
C LEU A 267 -20.59 -19.95 1.03
N PRO A 268 -21.09 -21.11 0.57
CA PRO A 268 -20.92 -21.56 -0.82
C PRO A 268 -21.69 -20.71 -1.85
N LYS A 269 -22.65 -19.89 -1.40
CA LYS A 269 -23.39 -18.95 -2.26
C LYS A 269 -22.53 -17.80 -2.78
N TYR A 270 -21.34 -17.57 -2.21
CA TYR A 270 -20.42 -16.52 -2.65
C TYR A 270 -19.20 -17.12 -3.34
N LYS A 271 -18.69 -16.39 -4.34
CA LYS A 271 -17.40 -16.66 -4.94
C LYS A 271 -16.28 -16.09 -4.07
N TYR A 272 -15.18 -16.83 -3.95
CA TYR A 272 -13.97 -16.41 -3.27
C TYR A 272 -12.79 -16.47 -4.24
N VAL A 273 -11.99 -15.42 -4.26
CA VAL A 273 -10.80 -15.28 -5.10
C VAL A 273 -9.61 -15.04 -4.18
N VAL A 274 -8.58 -15.87 -4.28
CA VAL A 274 -7.38 -15.72 -3.45
C VAL A 274 -6.31 -15.06 -4.29
N ILE A 275 -5.75 -13.96 -3.79
CA ILE A 275 -4.65 -13.24 -4.42
C ILE A 275 -3.56 -13.08 -3.38
N ASP A 276 -2.32 -13.41 -3.72
CA ASP A 276 -1.23 -13.09 -2.80
C ASP A 276 -0.89 -11.60 -2.79
N ASN A 277 -0.05 -11.19 -1.86
CA ASN A 277 0.38 -9.79 -1.73
C ASN A 277 1.29 -9.30 -2.89
N GLU A 278 1.64 -10.17 -3.84
CA GLU A 278 2.32 -9.78 -5.09
C GLU A 278 1.32 -9.60 -6.26
N GLY A 279 0.02 -9.81 -6.01
CA GLY A 279 -1.03 -9.67 -7.02
C GLY A 279 -1.23 -10.93 -7.87
N THR A 280 -0.69 -12.08 -7.45
CA THR A 280 -0.83 -13.36 -8.17
C THR A 280 -2.04 -14.13 -7.68
N LEU A 281 -2.86 -14.60 -8.64
CA LEU A 281 -4.01 -15.47 -8.36
C LEU A 281 -3.53 -16.81 -7.79
N ARG A 282 -4.14 -17.23 -6.68
CA ARG A 282 -3.89 -18.51 -6.02
C ARG A 282 -5.14 -19.37 -6.04
N ASN A 283 -4.97 -20.68 -5.97
CA ASN A 283 -6.08 -21.61 -5.87
C ASN A 283 -6.73 -21.45 -4.49
N PHE A 284 -8.06 -21.28 -4.50
CA PHE A 284 -8.87 -21.46 -3.31
C PHE A 284 -9.24 -22.94 -3.11
N GLU A 285 -9.09 -23.75 -4.16
CA GLU A 285 -9.28 -25.20 -4.13
C GLU A 285 -8.03 -25.92 -3.58
N PRO A 286 -8.13 -27.17 -3.08
CA PRO A 286 -6.95 -27.87 -2.61
C PRO A 286 -6.09 -28.24 -3.83
N ASP A 287 -4.78 -28.27 -3.64
CA ASP A 287 -3.90 -28.93 -4.61
C ASP A 287 -4.11 -30.46 -4.57
#